data_AF-A0A0C9U0T7-F1
#
_entry.id   AF-A0A0C9U0T7-F1
#
_cell.length_a   1.000
_cell.length_b   1.000
_cell.length_c   1.000
_cell.angle_alpha   90.00
_cell.angle_beta   90.00
_cell.angle_gamma   90.00
#
_symmetry.space_group_name_H-M   'P 1'
#
loop_
_entity.id
_entity.type
_entity.pdbx_description
1 polymer ?
#
loop_
_entity_poly.entity_id
_entity_poly.type
_entity_poly.pdbx_seq_one_letter_code
_entity_poly.pdbx_strand_id
1 'polypeptide(L)' 'MKEQFDALTDQLSILTLYGISALGTKLCVYTYDSVAGTLEPDSIERDPRRVRDRVPAARWNLDVMTPDGE' A
#
# COMPACT_ATOMS: atom_id res chain seq x y z
N MET A 1 -8.63 1.21 -1.76
CA MET A 1 -7.21 1.26 -2.13
C MET A 1 -7.07 1.11 -3.63
N LYS A 2 -7.10 -0.09 -4.25
CA LYS A 2 -6.94 -0.25 -5.72
C LYS A 2 -7.77 0.74 -6.58
N GLU A 3 -9.08 0.80 -6.38
CA GLU A 3 -9.96 1.74 -7.14
C GLU A 3 -9.60 3.23 -6.95
N GLN A 4 -9.06 3.61 -5.79
CA GLN A 4 -8.62 4.99 -5.53
C GLN A 4 -7.24 5.26 -6.13
N PHE A 5 -6.41 4.22 -6.30
CA PHE A 5 -5.13 4.29 -6.98
C PHE A 5 -5.35 4.44 -8.49
N ASP A 6 -6.24 3.63 -9.08
CA ASP A 6 -6.57 3.69 -10.51
C ASP A 6 -6.98 5.13 -10.91
N ALA A 7 -7.86 5.76 -10.12
CA ALA A 7 -8.30 7.14 -10.34
C ALA A 7 -7.19 8.20 -10.22
N LEU A 8 -6.15 7.95 -9.40
CA LEU A 8 -5.00 8.85 -9.27
C LEU A 8 -4.00 8.66 -10.42
N THR A 9 -3.83 7.43 -10.91
CA THR A 9 -2.95 7.17 -12.05
C THR A 9 -3.40 7.82 -13.33
N ASP A 10 -4.70 7.85 -13.60
CA ASP A 10 -5.24 8.53 -14.78
C ASP A 10 -4.90 10.03 -14.82
N GLN A 11 -4.51 10.61 -13.67
CA GLN A 11 -4.15 12.02 -13.52
C GLN A 11 -2.64 12.28 -13.43
N LEU A 12 -1.81 11.23 -13.37
CA LEU A 12 -0.38 11.35 -13.09
C LEU A 12 0.45 10.64 -14.18
N SER A 13 1.35 11.38 -14.83
CA SER A 13 2.31 10.86 -15.83
C SER A 13 3.43 10.00 -15.20
N ILE A 14 3.26 9.52 -13.98
CA ILE A 14 4.30 8.85 -13.20
C ILE A 14 4.17 7.34 -13.41
N LEU A 15 5.27 6.71 -13.86
CA LEU A 15 5.30 5.27 -14.14
C LEU A 15 5.16 4.40 -12.89
N THR A 16 5.52 4.93 -11.72
CA THR A 16 5.50 4.18 -10.46
C THR A 16 4.91 5.04 -9.35
N LEU A 17 3.85 4.57 -8.70
CA LEU A 17 3.25 5.21 -7.54
C LEU A 17 3.56 4.40 -6.28
N TYR A 18 4.01 5.09 -5.23
CA TYR A 18 4.21 4.48 -3.93
C TYR A 18 3.02 4.79 -3.01
N GLY A 19 2.50 3.75 -2.35
CA GLY A 19 1.41 3.81 -1.40
C GLY A 19 1.86 3.36 -0.02
N ILE A 20 1.26 3.89 1.04
CA ILE A 20 1.55 3.44 2.40
C ILE A 20 0.23 3.20 3.14
N SER A 21 0.15 2.06 3.83
CA SER A 21 -0.83 1.84 4.90
C SER A 21 -0.11 1.97 6.24
N ALA A 22 -0.75 2.60 7.22
CA ALA A 22 -0.19 2.80 8.55
C ALA A 22 -1.12 2.21 9.62
N LEU A 23 -0.55 1.50 10.58
CA LEU A 23 -1.25 0.99 11.76
C LEU A 23 -0.36 1.17 12.99
N GLY A 24 -0.66 2.19 13.81
CA GLY A 24 0.23 2.58 14.90
C GLY A 24 1.57 3.06 14.36
N THR A 25 2.67 2.46 14.84
CA THR A 25 4.04 2.78 14.38
C THR A 25 4.47 1.94 13.18
N LYS A 26 3.67 0.95 12.77
CA LYS A 26 4.00 0.05 11.68
C LYS A 26 3.48 0.58 10.35
N LEU A 27 4.33 0.49 9.33
CA LEU A 27 3.99 0.82 7.95
C LEU A 27 4.05 -0.41 7.06
N CYS A 28 3.17 -0.45 6.07
CA CYS A 28 3.23 -1.34 4.94
C CYS A 28 3.33 -0.48 3.68
N VAL A 29 4.40 -0.68 2.91
CA VAL A 29 4.66 0.05 1.67
C VAL A 29 4.16 -0.76 0.48
N TYR A 30 3.56 -0.06 -0.47
CA TYR A 30 3.07 -0.59 -1.73
C TYR A 30 3.73 0.16 -2.87
N THR A 31 3.99 -0.55 -3.95
CA THR A 31 4.49 -0.06 -5.22
C THR A 31 3.49 -0.43 -6.29
N TYR A 32 2.96 0.58 -6.96
CA TYR A 32 2.07 0.40 -8.10
C TYR A 32 2.82 0.75 -9.38
N ASP A 33 2.94 -0.20 -10.29
CA ASP A 33 3.42 0.02 -11.64
C ASP A 33 2.23 0.39 -12.52
N SER A 34 2.22 1.64 -13.01
CA SER A 34 1.11 2.14 -13.82
C SER A 34 1.12 1.62 -15.26
N VAL A 35 2.25 1.13 -15.75
CA VAL A 35 2.38 0.53 -17.08
C VAL A 35 1.84 -0.89 -17.07
N ALA A 36 2.21 -1.68 -16.05
CA ALA A 36 1.74 -3.05 -15.88
C ALA A 36 0.36 -3.14 -15.21
N GLY A 37 -0.07 -2.09 -14.50
CA GLY A 37 -1.29 -2.09 -13.70
C GLY A 37 -1.21 -3.01 -12.47
N THR A 38 0.00 -3.28 -12.00
CA THR A 38 0.27 -4.23 -10.92
C THR A 38 0.58 -3.51 -9.62
N LEU A 39 0.11 -4.06 -8.50
CA LEU A 39 0.36 -3.53 -7.16
C LEU A 39 1.14 -4.55 -6.36
N GLU A 40 2.32 -4.18 -5.88
CA GLU A 40 3.15 -5.00 -5.02
C GLU A 40 3.29 -4.39 -3.63
N PRO A 41 3.07 -5.13 -2.54
CA PRO A 41 2.57 -6.51 -2.54
C PRO A 41 1.06 -6.56 -2.86
N ASP A 42 0.59 -7.71 -3.37
CA ASP A 42 -0.79 -7.89 -3.86
C ASP A 42 -1.85 -7.33 -2.90
N SER A 43 -2.84 -6.66 -3.48
CA SER A 43 -3.99 -6.16 -2.73
C SER A 43 -4.75 -7.31 -2.09
N ILE A 44 -5.16 -7.12 -0.84
CA ILE A 44 -5.94 -8.13 -0.11
C ILE A 44 -7.40 -7.96 -0.50
N GLU A 45 -8.02 -9.08 -0.86
CA GLU A 45 -9.42 -9.13 -1.25
C GLU A 45 -10.31 -8.55 -0.13
N ARG A 46 -11.21 -7.64 -0.52
CA ARG A 46 -12.08 -6.93 0.42
C ARG A 46 -13.17 -7.87 0.94
N ASP A 47 -13.17 -8.16 2.23
CA ASP A 47 -14.32 -8.74 2.94
C ASP A 47 -15.13 -7.62 3.61
N PRO A 48 -16.39 -7.37 3.21
CA PRO A 48 -17.23 -6.33 3.80
C PRO A 48 -17.58 -6.57 5.28
N ARG A 49 -17.35 -7.77 5.80
CA ARG A 49 -17.64 -8.16 7.20
C ARG A 49 -16.40 -8.14 8.09
N ARG A 50 -15.21 -7.86 7.56
CA ARG A 50 -13.95 -7.84 8.30
C ARG A 50 -13.23 -6.50 8.15
N VAL A 51 -12.41 -6.16 9.14
CA VAL A 51 -11.58 -4.95 9.10
C VAL A 51 -10.64 -5.03 7.88
N ARG A 52 -10.69 -3.98 7.07
CA ARG A 52 -10.08 -3.84 5.73
C ARG A 52 -8.55 -3.97 5.70
N ASP A 53 -7.88 -3.81 6.84
CA ASP A 53 -6.42 -3.73 6.93
C ASP A 53 -5.78 -4.93 7.65
N ARG A 54 -6.32 -6.14 7.48
CA ARG A 54 -5.59 -7.37 7.86
C ARG A 54 -4.51 -7.70 6.84
N VAL A 55 -3.57 -6.79 6.70
CA VAL A 55 -2.34 -7.06 5.96
C VAL A 55 -1.51 -8.06 6.77
N PRO A 56 -0.98 -9.15 6.15
CA PRO A 56 -0.16 -10.13 6.87
C PRO A 56 0.92 -9.45 7.71
N ALA A 57 1.15 -9.93 8.93
CA ALA A 57 2.11 -9.34 9.86
C ALA A 57 3.50 -9.12 9.23
N ALA A 58 3.90 -10.02 8.32
CA ALA A 58 5.16 -9.92 7.58
C ALA A 58 5.30 -8.65 6.72
N ARG A 59 4.20 -8.02 6.30
CA ARG A 59 4.21 -6.79 5.48
C ARG A 59 4.29 -5.50 6.33
N TRP A 60 4.11 -5.61 7.64
CA TRP A 60 4.24 -4.50 8.60
C TRP A 60 5.65 -4.45 9.20
N ASN A 61 6.67 -4.59 8.37
CA ASN A 61 8.05 -4.74 8.82
C ASN A 61 8.74 -3.39 9.09
N LEU A 62 8.22 -2.30 8.53
CA LEU A 62 8.78 -0.97 8.73
C LEU A 62 8.17 -0.34 9.98
N ASP A 63 9.02 0.13 10.90
CA ASP A 63 8.61 0.81 12.11
C ASP A 63 9.23 2.20 12.15
N VAL A 64 8.38 3.22 12.10
CA VAL A 64 8.82 4.63 12.04
C VAL A 64 9.49 5.11 13.31
N MET A 65 9.35 4.36 14.41
CA MET A 65 10.00 4.69 15.68
C MET A 65 11.41 4.09 15.80
N THR A 66 11.87 3.34 14.80
CA THR A 66 13.27 2.88 14.75
C THR A 66 14.18 4.01 14.29
N PRO A 67 15.48 3.99 14.66
CA PRO A 67 16.45 4.99 14.20
C PRO A 67 16.58 5.09 12.66
N ASP A 68 16.24 4.02 11.93
CA ASP A 68 16.24 4.00 10.47
C ASP A 68 15.00 4.70 9.86
N GLY A 69 14.04 5.12 10.71
CA GLY A 69 12.82 5.82 10.33
C GLY A 69 12.82 7.33 10.62
N GLU A 70 13.94 7.89 11.10
CA GLU A 70 14.15 9.32 11.40
C GLU A 70 14.96 10.06 10.32
#